data_AF-A0A1B7MI36-F1
#
_entry.id   AF-A0A1B7MI36-F1
#
_cell.length_a   1.000
_cell.length_b   1.000
_cell.length_c   1.000
_cell.angle_alpha   90.00
_cell.angle_beta   90.00
_cell.angle_gamma   90.00
#
_symmetry.space_group_name_H-M   'P 1'
#
loop_
_entity.id
_entity.type
_entity.pdbx_description
1 polymer ?
#
loop_
_entity_poly.entity_id
_entity_poly.type
_entity_poly.pdbx_seq_one_letter_code
_entity_poly.pdbx_strand_id
1 'polypeptide(L)'
;MLKTINVSSRVLYLRSTNCWFHQRLFREIHLWLKLQDENVVPLLGVADGFGSLPALVSPWLENGALTAYLQHEYEMLSYGRKFALLVDVAHGLQYLHSQDIIHGDLSGDDVLIDRSGKASLINFGLSALLPGRIS
;
A
#
# COMPACT_ATOMS: atom_id res chain seq x y z
N MET A 1 -30.35 1.85 -9.07
CA MET A 1 -29.84 3.16 -8.63
C MET A 1 -28.33 3.01 -8.44
N LEU A 2 -27.55 3.34 -9.47
CA LEU A 2 -26.10 3.28 -9.39
C LEU A 2 -25.67 4.40 -8.43
N LYS A 3 -25.24 4.05 -7.22
CA LYS A 3 -24.49 5.00 -6.39
C LYS A 3 -23.18 5.23 -7.13
N THR A 4 -23.07 6.36 -7.80
CA THR A 4 -21.81 6.87 -8.31
C THR A 4 -20.87 7.01 -7.12
N ILE A 5 -19.99 6.03 -6.95
CA ILE A 5 -18.88 6.04 -6.02
C ILE A 5 -17.90 7.07 -6.60
N ASN A 6 -18.16 8.34 -6.29
CA ASN A 6 -17.27 9.44 -6.58
C ASN A 6 -16.17 9.38 -5.51
N VAL A 7 -15.11 8.61 -5.73
CA VAL A 7 -14.01 8.55 -4.75
C VAL A 7 -12.68 8.45 -5.44
N SER A 8 -11.82 9.38 -5.07
CA SER A 8 -10.37 9.30 -5.07
C SER A 8 -9.93 8.12 -4.19
N SER A 9 -10.28 6.90 -4.59
CA SER A 9 -9.89 5.68 -3.91
C SER A 9 -9.23 4.73 -4.89
N ARG A 10 -8.15 4.11 -4.43
CA ARG A 10 -7.44 3.06 -5.16
C ARG A 10 -8.12 1.73 -4.89
N VAL A 11 -8.46 1.00 -5.96
CA VAL A 11 -9.00 -0.36 -5.91
C VAL A 11 -7.92 -1.35 -6.34
N LEU A 12 -7.57 -2.27 -5.45
CA LEU A 12 -6.66 -3.38 -5.73
C LEU A 12 -7.45 -4.64 -6.09
N TYR A 13 -7.19 -5.21 -7.26
CA TYR A 13 -7.75 -6.49 -7.68
C TYR A 13 -6.77 -7.63 -7.40
N LEU A 14 -7.22 -8.62 -6.65
CA LEU A 14 -6.43 -9.82 -6.36
C LEU A 14 -6.81 -10.96 -7.33
N ARG A 15 -5.85 -11.80 -7.70
CA ARG A 15 -6.06 -13.01 -8.52
C ARG A 15 -5.58 -14.24 -7.75
N SER A 16 -6.38 -15.32 -7.73
CA SER A 16 -6.10 -16.54 -6.95
C SER A 16 -5.58 -17.70 -7.81
N THR A 17 -4.75 -18.57 -7.23
CA THR A 17 -4.35 -19.88 -7.81
C THR A 17 -4.65 -21.10 -6.92
N ASN A 18 -5.08 -20.97 -5.64
CA ASN A 18 -5.48 -22.11 -4.76
C ASN A 18 -6.17 -21.70 -3.42
N CYS A 19 -6.71 -22.67 -2.65
CA CYS A 19 -7.53 -22.43 -1.45
C CYS A 19 -6.76 -21.92 -0.20
N TRP A 20 -5.48 -22.28 -0.05
CA TRP A 20 -4.61 -21.79 1.04
C TRP A 20 -4.41 -20.27 0.99
N PHE A 21 -4.50 -19.70 -0.20
CA PHE A 21 -4.45 -18.26 -0.43
C PHE A 21 -5.59 -17.52 0.28
N HIS A 22 -6.80 -18.11 0.36
CA HIS A 22 -7.97 -17.43 0.91
C HIS A 22 -7.84 -17.18 2.42
N GLN A 23 -7.42 -18.19 3.21
CA GLN A 23 -7.30 -18.04 4.66
C GLN A 23 -6.24 -16.99 5.05
N ARG A 24 -5.11 -17.03 4.35
CA ARG A 24 -4.01 -16.10 4.59
C ARG A 24 -4.40 -14.69 4.14
N LEU A 25 -5.13 -14.55 3.02
CA LEU A 25 -5.62 -13.27 2.54
C LEU A 25 -6.53 -12.57 3.57
N PHE A 26 -7.51 -13.27 4.13
CA PHE A 26 -8.40 -12.69 5.13
C PHE A 26 -7.65 -12.26 6.40
N ARG A 27 -6.61 -13.00 6.80
CA ARG A 27 -5.74 -12.60 7.91
C ARG A 27 -5.04 -11.28 7.63
N GLU A 28 -4.40 -11.13 6.47
CA GLU A 28 -3.70 -9.89 6.11
C GLU A 28 -4.65 -8.70 5.96
N ILE A 29 -5.85 -8.90 5.38
CA ILE A 29 -6.91 -7.88 5.35
C ILE A 29 -7.26 -7.44 6.78
N HIS A 30 -7.44 -8.40 7.70
CA HIS A 30 -7.78 -8.11 9.08
C HIS A 30 -6.66 -7.36 9.84
N LEU A 31 -5.40 -7.66 9.53
CA LEU A 31 -4.27 -6.93 10.08
C LEU A 31 -4.24 -5.50 9.53
N TRP A 32 -4.35 -5.34 8.20
CA TRP A 32 -4.33 -4.04 7.56
C TRP A 32 -5.45 -3.12 8.05
N LEU A 33 -6.68 -3.64 8.24
CA LEU A 33 -7.80 -2.87 8.83
C LEU A 33 -7.50 -2.30 10.23
N LYS A 34 -6.56 -2.89 10.98
CA LYS A 34 -6.20 -2.44 12.33
C LYS A 34 -5.03 -1.45 12.35
N LEU A 35 -4.33 -1.30 11.24
CA LEU A 35 -3.19 -0.40 11.16
C LEU A 35 -3.66 1.04 11.01
N GLN A 36 -3.07 1.90 11.84
CA GLN A 36 -3.33 3.32 11.87
C GLN A 36 -2.03 4.04 12.16
N ASP A 37 -1.40 4.52 11.09
CA ASP A 37 -0.19 5.31 11.13
C ASP A 37 -0.15 6.28 9.95
N GLU A 38 0.53 7.39 10.13
CA GLU A 38 0.64 8.43 9.11
C GLU A 38 1.50 8.05 7.90
N ASN A 39 2.43 7.10 8.08
CA ASN A 39 3.32 6.59 7.05
C ASN A 39 2.93 5.16 6.63
N VAL A 40 1.69 4.74 6.90
CA VAL A 40 1.07 3.50 6.40
C VAL A 40 -0.28 3.82 5.80
N VAL A 41 -0.48 3.45 4.53
CA VAL A 41 -1.76 3.72 3.84
C VAL A 41 -2.87 2.88 4.49
N PRO A 42 -3.99 3.48 4.95
CA PRO A 42 -5.05 2.72 5.60
C PRO A 42 -5.89 1.93 4.58
N LEU A 43 -6.40 0.78 5.02
CA LEU A 43 -7.45 0.06 4.30
C LEU A 43 -8.81 0.60 4.74
N LEU A 44 -9.56 1.20 3.81
CA LEU A 44 -10.89 1.76 4.07
C LEU A 44 -11.97 0.67 4.09
N GLY A 45 -11.74 -0.43 3.35
CA GLY A 45 -12.66 -1.55 3.34
C GLY A 45 -12.41 -2.52 2.20
N VAL A 46 -13.36 -3.45 2.04
CA VAL A 46 -13.39 -4.45 0.99
C VAL A 46 -14.66 -4.30 0.16
N ALA A 47 -14.58 -4.61 -1.12
CA ALA A 47 -15.72 -4.59 -2.03
C ALA A 47 -15.83 -5.94 -2.77
N ASP A 48 -17.03 -6.51 -2.73
CA ASP A 48 -17.36 -7.77 -3.40
C ASP A 48 -18.03 -7.54 -4.77
N GLY A 49 -18.17 -8.62 -5.55
CA GLY A 49 -18.87 -8.58 -6.84
C GLY A 49 -18.00 -8.25 -8.05
N PHE A 50 -16.67 -8.21 -7.88
CA PHE A 50 -15.69 -7.91 -8.94
C PHE A 50 -14.85 -9.13 -9.38
N GLY A 51 -15.19 -10.33 -8.92
CA GLY A 51 -14.46 -11.56 -9.24
C GLY A 51 -14.55 -12.62 -8.13
N SER A 52 -13.61 -13.56 -8.13
CA SER A 52 -13.50 -14.63 -7.13
C SER A 52 -12.88 -14.17 -5.80
N LEU A 53 -12.27 -12.99 -5.77
CA LEU A 53 -11.65 -12.39 -4.59
C LEU A 53 -12.22 -10.99 -4.34
N PRO A 54 -12.30 -10.55 -3.08
CA PRO A 54 -12.70 -9.19 -2.76
C PRO A 54 -11.67 -8.19 -3.30
N ALA A 55 -12.14 -7.03 -3.71
CA ALA A 55 -11.30 -5.89 -4.02
C ALA A 55 -10.99 -5.10 -2.75
N LEU A 56 -9.76 -4.59 -2.61
CA LEU A 56 -9.35 -3.79 -1.45
C LEU A 56 -9.43 -2.30 -1.79
N VAL A 57 -9.99 -1.50 -0.89
CA VAL A 57 -10.24 -0.06 -1.10
C VAL A 57 -9.40 0.76 -0.14
N SER A 58 -8.57 1.66 -0.68
CA SER A 58 -7.70 2.57 0.08
C SER A 58 -7.76 4.00 -0.48
N PRO A 59 -7.30 5.03 0.24
CA PRO A 59 -7.21 6.38 -0.31
C PRO A 59 -6.34 6.43 -1.57
N TRP A 60 -6.71 7.28 -2.53
CA TRP A 60 -5.88 7.59 -3.68
C TRP A 60 -4.85 8.67 -3.32
N LEU A 61 -3.57 8.35 -3.44
CA LEU A 61 -2.46 9.29 -3.23
C LEU A 61 -2.03 9.85 -4.59
N GLU A 62 -2.20 11.17 -4.78
CA GLU A 62 -2.20 11.80 -6.10
C GLU A 62 -0.87 11.73 -6.85
N ASN A 63 0.25 11.73 -6.11
CA ASN A 63 1.58 11.67 -6.70
C ASN A 63 2.03 10.21 -6.97
N GLY A 64 1.19 9.22 -6.65
CA GLY A 64 1.40 7.83 -7.03
C GLY A 64 2.58 7.17 -6.32
N ALA A 65 3.15 6.14 -6.97
CA ALA A 65 4.29 5.40 -6.44
C ALA A 65 5.58 6.23 -6.46
N LEU A 66 6.45 6.05 -5.46
CA LEU A 66 7.73 6.74 -5.34
C LEU A 66 8.60 6.55 -6.59
N THR A 67 8.61 5.34 -7.18
CA THR A 67 9.34 5.08 -8.44
C THR A 67 8.92 6.04 -9.55
N ALA A 68 7.62 6.19 -9.79
CA ALA A 68 7.08 7.09 -10.82
C ALA A 68 7.26 8.55 -10.44
N TYR A 69 7.07 8.88 -9.16
CA TYR A 69 7.27 10.24 -8.64
C TYR A 69 8.71 10.72 -8.88
N LEU A 70 9.72 9.89 -8.57
CA LEU A 70 11.12 10.25 -8.76
C LEU A 70 11.52 10.32 -10.23
N GLN A 71 10.89 9.56 -11.13
CA GLN A 71 11.15 9.69 -12.57
C GLN A 71 10.88 11.10 -13.10
N HIS A 72 9.91 11.81 -12.51
CA HIS A 72 9.53 13.15 -12.94
C HIS A 72 10.14 14.27 -12.09
N GLU A 73 10.27 14.06 -10.78
CA GLU A 73 10.57 15.14 -9.84
C GLU A 73 12.02 15.13 -9.31
N TYR A 74 12.81 14.06 -9.52
CA TYR A 74 14.06 13.84 -8.79
C TYR A 74 15.08 14.99 -8.86
N GLU A 75 15.22 15.62 -10.03
CA GLU A 75 16.15 16.76 -10.23
C GLU A 75 15.66 18.05 -9.55
N MET A 76 14.35 18.21 -9.38
CA MET A 76 13.75 19.39 -8.75
C MET A 76 13.68 19.26 -7.23
N LEU A 77 13.75 18.04 -6.70
CA LEU A 77 13.71 17.80 -5.27
C LEU A 77 15.00 18.27 -4.57
N SER A 78 14.84 19.14 -3.58
CA SER A 78 15.93 19.49 -2.67
C SER A 78 16.40 18.26 -1.89
N TYR A 79 17.66 18.26 -1.45
CA TYR A 79 18.18 17.22 -0.55
C TYR A 79 17.33 17.07 0.71
N GLY A 80 16.88 18.19 1.29
CA GLY A 80 15.98 18.18 2.44
C GLY A 80 14.69 17.40 2.16
N ARG A 81 14.14 17.51 0.94
CA ARG A 81 12.94 16.75 0.58
C ARG A 81 13.22 15.27 0.37
N LYS A 82 14.36 14.94 -0.24
CA LYS A 82 14.82 13.54 -0.38
C LYS A 82 15.00 12.87 0.98
N PHE A 83 15.58 13.58 1.95
CA PHE A 83 15.70 13.10 3.32
C PHE A 83 14.34 12.95 4.01
N ALA A 84 13.40 13.88 3.80
CA ALA A 84 12.05 13.76 4.37
C ALA A 84 11.33 12.49 3.89
N LEU A 85 11.44 12.14 2.60
CA LEU A 85 10.88 10.89 2.06
C LEU A 85 11.49 9.65 2.73
N LEU A 86 12.80 9.65 2.98
CA LEU A 86 13.47 8.54 3.68
C LEU A 86 13.02 8.42 5.13
N VAL A 87 12.83 9.55 5.82
CA VAL A 87 12.32 9.59 7.20
C VAL A 87 10.90 9.05 7.27
N ASP A 88 10.03 9.47 6.34
CA ASP A 88 8.66 8.95 6.23
C ASP A 88 8.63 7.42 6.06
N VAL A 89 9.44 6.88 5.14
CA VAL A 89 9.56 5.43 4.95
C VAL A 89 10.07 4.73 6.21
N ALA A 90 11.05 5.31 6.90
CA ALA A 90 11.60 4.76 8.14
C ALA A 90 10.57 4.73 9.28
N HIS A 91 9.75 5.78 9.42
CA HIS A 91 8.64 5.81 10.38
C HIS A 91 7.59 4.75 10.07
N GLY A 92 7.19 4.60 8.81
CA GLY A 92 6.25 3.55 8.40
C GLY A 92 6.79 2.15 8.74
N LEU A 93 8.07 1.89 8.49
CA LEU A 93 8.71 0.62 8.84
C LEU A 93 8.79 0.41 10.36
N GLN A 94 9.15 1.45 11.12
CA GLN A 94 9.17 1.41 12.57
C GLN A 94 7.78 1.06 13.13
N TYR A 95 6.74 1.69 12.60
CA TYR A 95 5.36 1.40 12.99
C TYR A 95 4.99 -0.06 12.68
N LEU A 96 5.24 -0.54 11.46
CA LEU A 96 4.95 -1.94 11.10
C LEU A 96 5.66 -2.93 12.03
N HIS A 97 6.95 -2.68 12.32
CA HIS A 97 7.71 -3.51 13.25
C HIS A 97 7.15 -3.46 14.68
N SER A 98 6.61 -2.33 15.12
CA SER A 98 5.90 -2.23 16.43
C SER A 98 4.62 -3.07 16.49
N GLN A 99 4.07 -3.44 15.32
CA GLN A 99 2.89 -4.30 15.19
C GLN A 99 3.28 -5.76 14.83
N ASP A 100 4.55 -6.14 14.99
CA ASP A 100 5.11 -7.45 14.61
C ASP A 100 4.93 -7.79 13.12
N ILE A 101 4.89 -6.76 12.25
CA ILE A 101 4.76 -6.91 10.78
C ILE A 101 6.09 -6.58 10.12
N ILE A 102 6.65 -7.55 9.40
CA ILE A 102 7.83 -7.37 8.54
C ILE A 102 7.33 -7.13 7.11
N HIS A 103 7.78 -6.05 6.46
CA HIS A 103 7.39 -5.76 5.07
C HIS A 103 7.84 -6.85 4.08
N GLY A 104 9.10 -7.30 4.20
CA GLY A 104 9.65 -8.46 3.48
C GLY A 104 10.04 -8.24 2.02
N ASP A 105 9.40 -7.31 1.31
CA ASP A 105 9.70 -6.97 -0.08
C ASP A 105 9.48 -5.46 -0.32
N LEU A 106 10.31 -4.60 0.30
CA LEU A 106 10.15 -3.15 0.18
C LEU A 106 10.77 -2.64 -1.12
N SER A 107 9.95 -2.03 -1.97
CA SER A 107 10.39 -1.35 -3.19
C SER A 107 9.81 0.07 -3.31
N GLY A 108 10.29 0.84 -4.29
CA GLY A 108 9.73 2.17 -4.58
C GLY A 108 8.26 2.14 -5.06
N ASP A 109 7.78 0.97 -5.50
CA ASP A 109 6.37 0.79 -5.89
C ASP A 109 5.45 0.55 -4.68
N ASP A 110 6.04 0.23 -3.53
CA ASP A 110 5.36 0.01 -2.25
C ASP A 110 5.35 1.26 -1.36
N VAL A 111 5.83 2.38 -1.90
CA VAL A 111 5.78 3.69 -1.26
C VAL A 111 4.90 4.60 -2.10
N LEU A 112 3.80 5.08 -1.53
CA LEU A 112 2.90 6.03 -2.18
C LEU A 112 3.14 7.45 -1.66
N ILE A 113 3.00 8.43 -2.55
CA ILE A 113 3.26 9.84 -2.30
C ILE A 113 1.95 10.61 -2.38
N ASP A 114 1.57 11.28 -1.29
CA ASP A 114 0.37 12.13 -1.27
C ASP A 114 0.61 13.48 -1.97
N ARG A 115 -0.44 14.29 -2.12
CA ARG A 115 -0.34 15.64 -2.71
C ARG A 115 0.66 16.56 -2.02
N SER A 116 0.87 16.43 -0.70
CA SER A 116 1.86 17.20 0.06
C SER A 116 3.28 16.67 -0.11
N GLY A 117 3.43 15.56 -0.84
CA GLY A 117 4.65 14.83 -1.10
C GLY A 117 5.02 13.84 0.01
N LYS A 118 4.17 13.61 1.00
CA LYS A 118 4.47 12.73 2.14
C LYS A 118 4.47 11.28 1.69
N ALA A 119 5.40 10.48 2.21
CA ALA A 119 5.51 9.07 1.85
C ALA A 119 4.75 8.16 2.83
N SER A 120 4.04 7.17 2.30
CA SER A 120 3.35 6.14 3.08
C SER A 120 3.51 4.76 2.46
N LEU A 121 3.71 3.74 3.29
CA LEU A 121 3.90 2.36 2.87
C LEU A 121 2.57 1.70 2.49
N ILE A 122 2.64 0.78 1.52
CA ILE A 122 1.56 -0.12 1.12
C ILE A 122 2.12 -1.54 0.88
N ASN A 123 1.25 -2.52 0.64
CA ASN A 123 1.61 -3.91 0.28
C ASN A 123 2.47 -4.69 1.29
N PHE A 124 2.63 -4.19 2.52
CA PHE A 124 3.23 -4.94 3.63
C PHE A 124 2.40 -6.18 3.98
N GLY A 125 3.05 -7.27 4.41
CA GLY A 125 2.38 -8.53 4.77
C GLY A 125 1.81 -9.33 3.58
N LEU A 126 1.55 -8.69 2.43
CA LEU A 126 1.10 -9.33 1.19
C LEU A 126 2.24 -10.07 0.46
N SER A 127 3.50 -9.72 0.74
CA SER A 127 4.70 -10.45 0.27
C SER A 127 4.70 -11.92 0.71
N ALA A 128 4.08 -12.23 1.84
CA ALA A 128 3.90 -13.60 2.32
C ALA A 128 2.69 -14.33 1.68
N LEU A 129 1.82 -13.61 0.96
CA LEU A 129 0.63 -14.14 0.27
C LEU A 129 0.90 -14.47 -1.19
N LEU A 130 1.74 -13.69 -1.86
CA LEU A 130 2.02 -13.88 -3.27
C LEU A 130 3.12 -14.94 -3.43
N PRO A 131 2.83 -16.15 -3.93
CA PRO A 131 3.88 -17.06 -4.33
C PRO A 131 4.55 -16.47 -5.58
N GLY A 132 5.72 -15.85 -5.39
CA GLY A 132 6.62 -15.45 -6.46
C GLY A 132 6.57 -13.98 -6.86
N ARG A 133 7.42 -13.16 -6.23
CA ARG A 133 8.43 -12.41 -7.00
C ARG A 133 9.76 -13.09 -6.74
N ILE A 134 10.02 -14.17 -7.48
CA ILE A 134 11.40 -14.62 -7.65
C ILE A 134 11.93 -13.73 -8.78
N SER A 135 12.86 -12.87 -8.43
CA SER A 135 13.69 -12.12 -9.39
C SER A 135 14.35 -13.04 -10.40
#